data_AF-A0A397YSK8-F1
#
_entry.id   AF-A0A397YSK8-F1
#
_cell.length_a   1.000
_cell.length_b   1.000
_cell.length_c   1.000
_cell.angle_alpha   90.00
_cell.angle_beta   90.00
_cell.angle_gamma   90.00
#
_symmetry.space_group_name_H-M   'P 1'
#
loop_
_entity.id
_entity.type
_entity.pdbx_description
1 polymer ?
#
loop_
_entity_poly.entity_id
_entity_poly.type
_entity_poly.pdbx_seq_one_letter_code
_entity_poly.pdbx_strand_id
1 'polypeptide(L)'
;MARKSLTSPEISPATLSLVLLVVLLSSSAIHAGHDYRDALRKSIMFFEGQRSGKLPPDQRLRWRRDSALRDGSSAGVDLSGGYYDAGDNVKFGFPMAFTTTMLSWSVIDFGRTMGPELKNAVGAVRWGTDYLLKATAVPGVVFVQVGDAYSDHNCWERPEDMDTLRSVYKIDRAHPGSDVAGETAAALAAASIVFRKRDPAYSRRLLDRATRVFAFANRYRGAYSSSLYHAVCPFYCDFNGYQDELLWGAAWLHKASRKRVYREFIVKNEVVLRAGDTINEFGWDNKHAGINVLISKEVLMGKAEYFESFKQNADEFICSILPGISHPQVQYSRGGLLVKTGGSNMQHVTSLSFLLLAYSNYLSHARKVVPCGELTASPSLLRQVAKRQVDYILGDNPLGMSYMVGYGQRFPRRIHHRGSSVPSVSAHPARIGCKEGSRYFLSPNPNPNLLVGAVVGGPNVTDAFPDSRPYFVQSEPTTYINAPLVGLLGYFSTHSSWR
;
A
#
# COMPACT_ATOMS: atom_id res chain seq x y z
N MET A 1 -9.68 29.82 -67.22
CA MET A 1 -8.58 28.98 -66.69
C MET A 1 -7.36 29.86 -66.42
N ALA A 2 -6.91 29.96 -65.17
CA ALA A 2 -5.51 30.09 -64.75
C ALA A 2 -5.47 30.45 -63.24
N ARG A 3 -4.91 29.55 -62.43
CA ARG A 3 -4.68 29.69 -60.98
C ARG A 3 -3.62 30.76 -60.72
N LYS A 4 -3.81 31.59 -59.68
CA LYS A 4 -2.73 32.36 -59.04
C LYS A 4 -2.38 31.69 -57.71
N SER A 5 -1.11 31.32 -57.54
CA SER A 5 -0.53 30.82 -56.30
C SER A 5 -0.18 31.98 -55.36
N LEU A 6 -0.37 31.77 -54.05
CA LEU A 6 0.11 32.64 -52.98
C LEU A 6 1.36 31.99 -52.37
N THR A 7 2.45 32.75 -52.26
CA THR A 7 3.71 32.37 -51.64
C THR A 7 3.73 32.78 -50.16
N SER A 8 4.16 31.87 -49.29
CA SER A 8 4.38 32.11 -47.86
C SER A 8 5.74 32.80 -47.61
N PRO A 9 5.88 33.69 -46.61
CA PRO A 9 7.15 34.34 -46.34
C PRO A 9 8.10 33.40 -45.55
N GLU A 10 9.35 33.33 -45.99
CA GLU A 10 10.42 32.59 -45.31
C GLU A 10 10.90 33.33 -44.06
N ILE A 11 10.98 32.62 -42.94
CA ILE A 11 11.53 33.11 -41.67
C ILE A 11 13.04 32.84 -41.68
N SER A 12 13.84 33.90 -41.51
CA SER A 12 15.31 33.83 -41.54
C SER A 12 15.90 33.01 -40.37
N PRO A 13 16.97 32.22 -40.59
CA PRO A 13 17.58 31.36 -39.56
C PRO A 13 18.17 32.12 -38.35
N ALA A 14 18.37 33.44 -38.46
CA ALA A 14 18.88 34.26 -37.37
C ALA A 14 17.83 34.52 -36.26
N THR A 15 16.53 34.58 -36.59
CA THR A 15 15.46 34.77 -35.59
C THR A 15 15.14 33.47 -34.83
N LEU A 16 15.40 32.31 -35.44
CA LEU A 16 15.27 31.02 -34.75
C LEU A 16 16.32 30.84 -33.62
N SER A 17 17.54 31.35 -33.83
CA SER A 17 18.64 31.17 -32.87
C SER A 17 18.49 32.02 -31.61
N LEU A 18 17.86 33.19 -31.69
CA LEU A 18 17.63 34.07 -30.54
C LEU A 18 16.45 33.59 -29.66
N VAL A 19 15.43 32.97 -30.26
CA VAL A 19 14.32 32.33 -29.54
C VAL A 19 14.79 31.05 -28.82
N LEU A 20 15.71 30.30 -29.43
CA LEU A 20 16.28 29.10 -28.80
C LEU A 20 17.13 29.44 -27.55
N LEU A 21 17.85 30.56 -27.55
CA LEU A 21 18.69 30.97 -26.43
C LEU A 21 17.88 31.47 -25.21
N VAL A 22 16.72 32.10 -25.44
CA VAL A 22 15.81 32.57 -24.37
C VAL A 22 14.98 31.42 -23.78
N VAL A 23 14.65 30.40 -24.59
CA VAL A 23 14.00 29.16 -24.11
C VAL A 23 14.97 28.30 -23.28
N LEU A 24 16.27 28.32 -23.59
CA LEU A 24 17.30 27.59 -22.83
C LEU A 24 17.66 28.24 -21.48
N LEU A 25 17.33 29.51 -21.27
CA LEU A 25 17.59 30.25 -20.02
C LEU A 25 16.36 30.41 -19.12
N SER A 26 15.19 29.91 -19.55
CA SER A 26 13.92 30.05 -18.83
C SER A 26 13.37 28.70 -18.42
N SER A 27 14.03 28.01 -17.48
CA SER A 27 13.47 27.04 -16.49
C SER A 27 14.56 26.08 -15.97
N SER A 28 15.75 26.58 -15.63
CA SER A 28 16.52 25.96 -14.55
C SER A 28 15.85 26.32 -13.23
N ALA A 29 14.60 25.89 -13.04
CA ALA A 29 14.06 25.77 -11.70
C ALA A 29 14.97 24.75 -11.02
N ILE A 30 15.85 25.23 -10.16
CA ILE A 30 16.56 24.41 -9.18
C ILE A 30 15.44 23.69 -8.43
N HIS A 31 15.06 22.49 -8.86
CA HIS A 31 14.18 21.62 -8.09
C HIS A 31 14.99 21.29 -6.84
N ALA A 32 14.76 22.06 -5.78
CA ALA A 32 15.12 21.65 -4.45
C ALA A 32 14.53 20.24 -4.27
N GLY A 33 15.39 19.25 -4.01
CA GLY A 33 14.93 17.87 -3.87
C GLY A 33 13.85 17.74 -2.80
N HIS A 34 12.98 16.74 -2.95
CA HIS A 34 11.93 16.46 -1.98
C HIS A 34 12.48 16.18 -0.57
N ASP A 35 11.81 16.70 0.46
CA ASP A 35 12.11 16.36 1.85
C ASP A 35 11.44 15.02 2.21
N TYR A 36 12.14 13.92 1.92
CA TYR A 36 11.64 12.59 2.22
C TYR A 36 11.51 12.31 3.72
N ARG A 37 12.18 13.07 4.61
CA ARG A 37 12.03 12.90 6.07
C ARG A 37 10.69 13.44 6.51
N ASP A 38 10.31 14.61 6.02
CA ASP A 38 8.99 15.19 6.23
C ASP A 38 7.89 14.30 5.63
N ALA A 39 8.06 13.87 4.37
CA ALA A 39 7.12 12.94 3.73
C ALA A 39 6.98 11.61 4.52
N LEU A 40 8.08 11.04 5.03
CA LEU A 40 8.06 9.82 5.86
C LEU A 40 7.23 10.02 7.13
N ARG A 41 7.51 11.10 7.87
CA ARG A 41 6.76 11.44 9.09
C ARG A 41 5.26 11.57 8.79
N LYS A 42 4.91 12.26 7.70
CA LYS A 42 3.52 12.43 7.27
C LYS A 42 2.88 11.10 6.89
N SER A 43 3.55 10.29 6.07
CA SER A 43 3.06 8.96 5.66
C SER A 43 2.76 8.05 6.85
N ILE A 44 3.56 8.12 7.93
CA ILE A 44 3.29 7.40 9.19
C ILE A 44 2.12 8.02 9.96
N MET A 45 2.00 9.36 9.99
CA MET A 45 0.87 10.05 10.63
C MET A 45 -0.48 9.69 10.01
N PHE A 46 -0.54 9.38 8.70
CA PHE A 46 -1.76 8.91 8.06
C PHE A 46 -2.37 7.70 8.78
N PHE A 47 -1.54 6.73 9.19
CA PHE A 47 -2.02 5.56 9.94
C PHE A 47 -2.66 5.94 11.27
N GLU A 48 -2.19 7.00 11.94
CA GLU A 48 -2.87 7.50 13.15
C GLU A 48 -4.27 8.02 12.84
N GLY A 49 -4.46 8.58 11.65
CA GLY A 49 -5.74 9.06 11.14
C GLY A 49 -6.71 7.94 10.75
N GLN A 50 -6.20 6.72 10.53
CA GLN A 50 -6.98 5.51 10.25
C GLN A 50 -7.29 4.67 11.49
N ARG A 51 -6.73 4.99 12.68
CA ARG A 51 -6.91 4.14 13.89
C ARG A 51 -8.38 4.03 14.28
N SER A 52 -8.89 2.81 14.44
CA SER A 52 -10.19 2.52 15.08
C SER A 52 -9.98 2.12 16.55
N GLY A 53 -11.00 2.20 17.41
CA GLY A 53 -10.90 1.85 18.83
C GLY A 53 -10.50 3.02 19.72
N LYS A 54 -9.98 2.69 20.91
CA LYS A 54 -9.51 3.67 21.90
C LYS A 54 -8.13 4.20 21.52
N LEU A 55 -8.02 5.49 21.25
CA LEU A 55 -6.79 6.13 20.80
C LEU A 55 -5.78 6.29 21.96
N PRO A 56 -4.48 6.18 21.68
CA PRO A 56 -3.46 6.36 22.71
C PRO A 56 -3.30 7.86 23.06
N PRO A 57 -2.82 8.20 24.27
CA PRO A 57 -2.67 9.59 24.70
C PRO A 57 -1.69 10.40 23.84
N ASP A 58 -0.73 9.73 23.20
CA ASP A 58 0.28 10.32 22.32
C ASP A 58 -0.17 10.45 20.84
N GLN A 59 -1.44 10.17 20.53
CA GLN A 59 -2.06 10.41 19.21
C GLN A 59 -1.78 11.83 18.68
N ARG A 60 -1.15 11.97 17.50
CA ARG A 60 -0.77 13.29 16.95
C ARG A 60 -1.90 13.96 16.17
N LEU A 61 -2.72 13.19 15.46
CA LEU A 61 -3.91 13.71 14.77
C LEU A 61 -5.08 13.91 15.76
N ARG A 62 -5.10 15.07 16.42
CA ARG A 62 -6.03 15.40 17.53
C ARG A 62 -7.50 15.61 17.14
N TRP A 63 -7.80 15.70 15.84
CA TRP A 63 -9.17 15.77 15.34
C TRP A 63 -9.88 14.42 15.36
N ARG A 64 -9.14 13.30 15.44
CA ARG A 64 -9.68 11.95 15.69
C ARG A 64 -9.94 11.72 17.18
N ARG A 65 -10.99 10.96 17.52
CA ARG A 65 -11.26 10.48 18.88
C ARG A 65 -11.56 8.97 18.89
N ASP A 66 -11.79 8.46 20.10
CA ASP A 66 -12.21 7.09 20.34
C ASP A 66 -13.46 6.76 19.54
N SER A 67 -13.46 5.62 18.85
CA SER A 67 -14.57 5.17 18.01
C SER A 67 -14.65 3.65 17.99
N ALA A 68 -15.78 3.08 17.57
CA ALA A 68 -15.94 1.62 17.41
C ALA A 68 -15.54 0.78 18.65
N LEU A 69 -15.78 1.33 19.85
CA LEU A 69 -15.33 0.73 21.12
C LEU A 69 -16.04 -0.59 21.47
N ARG A 70 -17.15 -0.88 20.79
CA ARG A 70 -17.97 -2.08 21.00
C ARG A 70 -17.80 -3.15 19.91
N ASP A 71 -16.87 -2.95 18.99
CA ASP A 71 -16.57 -3.93 17.94
C ASP A 71 -16.32 -5.32 18.52
N GLY A 72 -17.01 -6.33 17.97
CA GLY A 72 -16.91 -7.72 18.44
C GLY A 72 -17.95 -8.14 19.48
N SER A 73 -18.65 -7.20 20.12
CA SER A 73 -19.57 -7.51 21.22
C SER A 73 -20.69 -8.49 20.83
N SER A 74 -21.21 -8.39 19.61
CA SER A 74 -22.23 -9.30 19.07
C SER A 74 -21.74 -10.74 18.89
N ALA A 75 -20.43 -10.95 18.82
CA ALA A 75 -19.76 -12.24 18.74
C ALA A 75 -19.09 -12.66 20.07
N GLY A 76 -19.33 -11.92 21.16
CA GLY A 76 -18.75 -12.22 22.48
C GLY A 76 -17.24 -12.04 22.57
N VAL A 77 -16.64 -11.20 21.72
CA VAL A 77 -15.19 -10.97 21.66
C VAL A 77 -14.88 -9.46 21.65
N ASP A 78 -13.66 -9.10 22.03
CA ASP A 78 -13.14 -7.73 21.83
C ASP A 78 -12.43 -7.65 20.48
N LEU A 79 -13.06 -6.95 19.53
CA LEU A 79 -12.46 -6.59 18.24
C LEU A 79 -12.24 -5.08 18.12
N SER A 80 -12.22 -4.30 19.21
CA SER A 80 -11.83 -2.89 19.16
C SER A 80 -10.36 -2.72 18.75
N GLY A 81 -10.02 -1.61 18.09
CA GLY A 81 -8.69 -1.37 17.54
C GLY A 81 -8.63 -1.59 16.02
N GLY A 82 -7.41 -1.70 15.49
CA GLY A 82 -7.17 -1.90 14.06
C GLY A 82 -7.30 -0.61 13.25
N TYR A 83 -7.26 -0.72 11.93
CA TYR A 83 -7.38 0.42 11.03
C TYR A 83 -8.72 0.39 10.30
N TYR A 84 -9.35 1.55 10.14
CA TYR A 84 -10.31 1.74 9.06
C TYR A 84 -9.58 1.66 7.72
N ASP A 85 -10.21 1.03 6.75
CA ASP A 85 -9.54 0.61 5.52
C ASP A 85 -9.15 1.79 4.62
N ALA A 86 -10.11 2.69 4.38
CA ALA A 86 -9.99 3.76 3.40
C ALA A 86 -10.68 5.05 3.88
N GLY A 87 -11.60 5.60 3.09
CA GLY A 87 -12.46 6.72 3.47
C GLY A 87 -13.67 6.36 4.32
N ASP A 88 -13.85 5.07 4.57
CA ASP A 88 -14.95 4.43 5.29
C ASP A 88 -14.61 4.07 6.74
N ASN A 89 -15.56 3.46 7.44
CA ASN A 89 -15.34 3.00 8.81
C ASN A 89 -15.45 1.47 8.95
N VAL A 90 -15.32 0.74 7.85
CA VAL A 90 -15.24 -0.72 7.84
C VAL A 90 -13.81 -1.14 8.14
N LYS A 91 -13.67 -2.27 8.85
CA LYS A 91 -12.38 -2.93 9.08
C LYS A 91 -12.30 -4.18 8.22
N PHE A 92 -11.84 -4.02 6.98
CA PHE A 92 -11.58 -5.15 6.10
C PHE A 92 -10.25 -5.82 6.48
N GLY A 93 -10.31 -7.08 6.89
CA GLY A 93 -9.17 -7.81 7.43
C GLY A 93 -8.12 -8.15 6.38
N PHE A 94 -8.53 -8.43 5.13
CA PHE A 94 -7.61 -8.81 4.07
C PHE A 94 -6.63 -7.67 3.67
N PRO A 95 -7.10 -6.47 3.26
CA PRO A 95 -6.21 -5.33 3.01
C PRO A 95 -5.48 -4.82 4.26
N MET A 96 -6.08 -4.96 5.46
CA MET A 96 -5.42 -4.57 6.71
C MET A 96 -4.24 -5.51 7.05
N ALA A 97 -4.38 -6.81 6.80
CA ALA A 97 -3.31 -7.77 6.97
C ALA A 97 -2.18 -7.45 5.97
N PHE A 98 -2.49 -7.23 4.69
CA PHE A 98 -1.50 -6.82 3.69
C PHE A 98 -0.78 -5.52 4.06
N THR A 99 -1.52 -4.50 4.50
CA THR A 99 -0.97 -3.25 5.04
C THR A 99 0.03 -3.52 6.16
N THR A 100 -0.32 -4.41 7.10
CA THR A 100 0.53 -4.74 8.25
C THR A 100 1.78 -5.52 7.82
N THR A 101 1.67 -6.40 6.83
CA THR A 101 2.82 -7.07 6.20
C THR A 101 3.75 -6.06 5.54
N MET A 102 3.23 -5.12 4.76
CA MET A 102 4.03 -4.12 4.05
C MET A 102 4.69 -3.09 4.98
N LEU A 103 4.01 -2.66 6.04
CA LEU A 103 4.62 -1.85 7.11
C LEU A 103 5.76 -2.63 7.79
N SER A 104 5.54 -3.92 8.06
CA SER A 104 6.58 -4.77 8.66
C SER A 104 7.77 -4.95 7.74
N TRP A 105 7.55 -5.24 6.45
CA TRP A 105 8.60 -5.36 5.46
C TRP A 105 9.40 -4.05 5.30
N SER A 106 8.69 -2.91 5.26
CA SER A 106 9.30 -1.58 5.25
C SER A 106 10.26 -1.37 6.42
N VAL A 107 9.85 -1.73 7.64
CA VAL A 107 10.72 -1.62 8.83
C VAL A 107 11.87 -2.64 8.80
N ILE A 108 11.65 -3.85 8.29
CA ILE A 108 12.68 -4.90 8.23
C ILE A 108 13.84 -4.49 7.32
N ASP A 109 13.54 -4.04 6.10
CA ASP A 109 14.58 -3.74 5.11
C ASP A 109 15.09 -2.30 5.20
N PHE A 110 14.26 -1.34 5.61
CA PHE A 110 14.59 0.09 5.59
C PHE A 110 14.52 0.78 6.95
N GLY A 111 14.21 0.06 8.04
CA GLY A 111 14.07 0.67 9.36
C GLY A 111 15.32 1.40 9.88
N ARG A 112 16.51 1.03 9.41
CA ARG A 112 17.77 1.70 9.80
C ARG A 112 17.89 3.13 9.26
N THR A 113 17.22 3.45 8.15
CA THR A 113 17.29 4.77 7.52
C THR A 113 16.14 5.68 7.95
N MET A 114 15.13 5.16 8.66
CA MET A 114 13.96 5.92 9.12
C MET A 114 14.23 6.95 10.24
N GLY A 115 15.44 6.94 10.83
CA GLY A 115 15.82 7.88 11.88
C GLY A 115 14.83 7.88 13.07
N PRO A 116 14.43 9.06 13.58
CA PRO A 116 13.48 9.17 14.71
C PRO A 116 12.10 8.55 14.44
N GLU A 117 11.67 8.53 13.17
CA GLU A 117 10.35 8.01 12.79
C GLU A 117 10.26 6.48 12.86
N LEU A 118 11.39 5.77 13.03
CA LEU A 118 11.39 4.33 13.25
C LEU A 118 10.47 3.91 14.42
N LYS A 119 10.43 4.70 15.50
CA LYS A 119 9.55 4.42 16.64
C LYS A 119 8.08 4.47 16.22
N ASN A 120 7.70 5.47 15.43
CA ASN A 120 6.32 5.66 14.98
C ASN A 120 5.93 4.61 13.94
N ALA A 121 6.84 4.24 13.03
CA ALA A 121 6.62 3.14 12.08
C ALA A 121 6.42 1.80 12.80
N VAL A 122 7.24 1.49 13.82
CA VAL A 122 7.05 0.31 14.67
C VAL A 122 5.73 0.39 15.44
N GLY A 123 5.32 1.58 15.90
CA GLY A 123 4.01 1.82 16.50
C GLY A 123 2.85 1.53 15.55
N ALA A 124 2.98 1.90 14.27
CA ALA A 124 1.98 1.59 13.24
C ALA A 124 1.87 0.07 12.99
N VAL A 125 2.99 -0.66 12.96
CA VAL A 125 3.00 -2.13 12.90
C VAL A 125 2.33 -2.74 14.13
N ARG A 126 2.63 -2.24 15.34
CA ARG A 126 2.02 -2.73 16.58
C ARG A 126 0.50 -2.58 16.55
N TRP A 127 -0.01 -1.42 16.14
CA TRP A 127 -1.45 -1.17 16.10
C TRP A 127 -2.22 -2.17 15.21
N GLY A 128 -1.68 -2.47 14.03
CA GLY A 128 -2.26 -3.49 13.14
C GLY A 128 -2.19 -4.89 13.77
N THR A 129 -1.03 -5.26 14.30
CA THR A 129 -0.84 -6.60 14.89
C THR A 129 -1.62 -6.84 16.19
N ASP A 130 -1.82 -5.82 17.03
CA ASP A 130 -2.65 -5.94 18.23
C ASP A 130 -4.09 -6.32 17.84
N TYR A 131 -4.62 -5.73 16.78
CA TYR A 131 -5.93 -6.10 16.23
C TYR A 131 -5.92 -7.50 15.61
N LEU A 132 -4.92 -7.85 14.79
CA LEU A 132 -4.84 -9.19 14.18
C LEU A 132 -4.72 -10.30 15.23
N LEU A 133 -4.07 -10.04 16.37
CA LEU A 133 -4.04 -10.96 17.52
C LEU A 133 -5.42 -11.13 18.18
N LYS A 134 -6.24 -10.07 18.26
CA LYS A 134 -7.63 -10.16 18.71
C LYS A 134 -8.49 -10.95 17.71
N ALA A 135 -8.37 -10.60 16.43
CA ALA A 135 -9.11 -11.21 15.33
C ALA A 135 -8.83 -12.71 15.14
N THR A 136 -7.73 -13.22 15.69
CA THR A 136 -7.35 -14.64 15.61
C THR A 136 -7.32 -15.32 17.00
N ALA A 137 -7.89 -14.68 18.02
CA ALA A 137 -7.79 -15.12 19.42
C ALA A 137 -8.50 -16.45 19.69
N VAL A 138 -9.61 -16.70 18.99
CA VAL A 138 -10.42 -17.90 19.12
C VAL A 138 -9.82 -19.00 18.22
N PRO A 139 -9.42 -20.17 18.77
CA PRO A 139 -8.86 -21.25 17.97
C PRO A 139 -9.80 -21.71 16.85
N GLY A 140 -9.27 -21.86 15.63
CA GLY A 140 -10.05 -22.31 14.47
C GLY A 140 -11.00 -21.27 13.87
N VAL A 141 -10.95 -20.03 14.35
CA VAL A 141 -11.73 -18.90 13.85
C VAL A 141 -10.79 -17.74 13.53
N VAL A 142 -11.03 -17.09 12.39
CA VAL A 142 -10.42 -15.80 12.06
C VAL A 142 -11.54 -14.81 11.79
N PHE A 143 -11.59 -13.71 12.54
CA PHE A 143 -12.49 -12.59 12.27
C PHE A 143 -11.89 -11.74 11.16
N VAL A 144 -12.62 -11.61 10.05
CA VAL A 144 -12.08 -11.05 8.80
C VAL A 144 -12.70 -9.71 8.45
N GLN A 145 -13.82 -9.32 9.09
CA GLN A 145 -14.42 -8.01 8.89
C GLN A 145 -15.25 -7.57 10.10
N VAL A 146 -15.18 -6.28 10.42
CA VAL A 146 -16.13 -5.63 11.34
C VAL A 146 -16.70 -4.39 10.67
N GLY A 147 -18.02 -4.32 10.58
CA GLY A 147 -18.74 -3.35 9.75
C GLY A 147 -19.48 -4.03 8.60
N ASP A 148 -20.77 -3.77 8.49
CA ASP A 148 -21.51 -4.06 7.27
C ASP A 148 -21.22 -2.98 6.22
N ALA A 149 -20.58 -3.38 5.12
CA ALA A 149 -20.07 -2.42 4.15
C ALA A 149 -21.18 -1.63 3.46
N TYR A 150 -22.32 -2.25 3.14
CA TYR A 150 -23.45 -1.54 2.55
C TYR A 150 -24.08 -0.53 3.52
N SER A 151 -24.28 -0.90 4.78
CA SER A 151 -24.74 0.02 5.82
C SER A 151 -23.78 1.18 6.00
N ASP A 152 -22.47 0.92 6.09
CA ASP A 152 -21.43 1.94 6.27
C ASP A 152 -21.33 2.88 5.05
N HIS A 153 -21.38 2.32 3.85
CA HIS A 153 -21.24 3.06 2.59
C HIS A 153 -22.49 3.85 2.21
N ASN A 154 -23.65 3.47 2.73
CA ASN A 154 -24.87 4.27 2.64
C ASN A 154 -24.85 5.51 3.57
N CYS A 155 -23.85 5.64 4.45
CA CYS A 155 -23.74 6.71 5.44
C CYS A 155 -22.50 7.59 5.23
N TRP A 156 -22.62 8.88 5.57
CA TRP A 156 -21.49 9.79 5.61
C TRP A 156 -21.42 10.49 6.97
N GLU A 157 -20.74 9.86 7.92
CA GLU A 157 -20.63 10.32 9.30
C GLU A 157 -19.20 10.15 9.81
N ARG A 158 -18.83 10.89 10.86
CA ARG A 158 -17.51 10.72 11.48
C ARG A 158 -17.45 9.40 12.26
N PRO A 159 -16.29 8.73 12.34
CA PRO A 159 -16.15 7.46 13.06
C PRO A 159 -16.67 7.49 14.50
N GLU A 160 -16.57 8.63 15.17
CA GLU A 160 -16.97 8.83 16.56
C GLU A 160 -18.49 8.82 16.78
N ASP A 161 -19.29 9.12 15.74
CA ASP A 161 -20.75 9.25 15.82
C ASP A 161 -21.51 8.05 15.25
N MET A 162 -20.77 7.03 14.80
CA MET A 162 -21.31 5.94 13.99
C MET A 162 -22.51 5.23 14.62
N ASP A 163 -23.58 5.07 13.84
CA ASP A 163 -24.71 4.18 14.15
C ASP A 163 -24.97 3.10 13.10
N THR A 164 -24.09 2.98 12.11
CA THR A 164 -24.16 1.90 11.11
C THR A 164 -24.01 0.52 11.74
N LEU A 165 -24.54 -0.50 11.06
CA LEU A 165 -24.43 -1.88 11.51
C LEU A 165 -22.95 -2.32 11.53
N ARG A 166 -22.45 -2.65 12.73
CA ARG A 166 -21.07 -3.13 12.92
C ARG A 166 -20.99 -4.66 13.01
N SER A 167 -21.58 -5.32 12.02
CA SER A 167 -21.62 -6.79 11.89
C SER A 167 -20.21 -7.39 11.92
N VAL A 168 -20.08 -8.56 12.55
CA VAL A 168 -18.81 -9.29 12.68
C VAL A 168 -18.83 -10.50 11.76
N TYR A 169 -17.89 -10.54 10.81
CA TYR A 169 -17.75 -11.64 9.87
C TYR A 169 -16.48 -12.43 10.18
N LYS A 170 -16.57 -13.75 10.01
CA LYS A 170 -15.49 -14.69 10.31
C LYS A 170 -15.40 -15.80 9.27
N ILE A 171 -14.23 -16.40 9.23
CA ILE A 171 -13.99 -17.70 8.59
C ILE A 171 -13.69 -18.74 9.66
N ASP A 172 -14.03 -19.99 9.36
CA ASP A 172 -13.81 -21.15 10.20
C ASP A 172 -13.66 -22.43 9.36
N ARG A 173 -13.69 -23.60 10.00
CA ARG A 173 -13.55 -24.88 9.29
C ARG A 173 -14.63 -25.12 8.23
N ALA A 174 -15.86 -24.67 8.48
CA ALA A 174 -16.99 -24.89 7.57
C ALA A 174 -17.00 -23.85 6.45
N HIS A 175 -16.49 -22.65 6.73
CA HIS A 175 -16.40 -21.52 5.82
C HIS A 175 -14.95 -21.04 5.74
N PRO A 176 -14.07 -21.73 4.99
CA PRO A 176 -12.64 -21.42 4.95
C PRO A 176 -12.35 -20.10 4.23
N GLY A 177 -11.14 -19.58 4.46
CA GLY A 177 -10.59 -18.38 3.82
C GLY A 177 -9.06 -18.38 3.92
N SER A 178 -8.43 -19.18 3.07
CA SER A 178 -6.98 -19.37 3.02
C SER A 178 -6.20 -18.13 2.62
N ASP A 179 -6.82 -17.29 1.80
CA ASP A 179 -6.35 -15.97 1.37
C ASP A 179 -6.12 -15.07 2.59
N VAL A 180 -7.20 -14.57 3.20
CA VAL A 180 -7.14 -13.65 4.34
C VAL A 180 -6.44 -14.26 5.56
N ALA A 181 -6.56 -15.58 5.80
CA ALA A 181 -5.81 -16.25 6.85
C ALA A 181 -4.31 -16.34 6.52
N GLY A 182 -3.94 -16.63 5.28
CA GLY A 182 -2.57 -16.67 4.80
C GLY A 182 -1.88 -15.31 4.91
N GLU A 183 -2.56 -14.24 4.47
CA GLU A 183 -2.07 -12.87 4.62
C GLU A 183 -1.99 -12.44 6.10
N THR A 184 -2.97 -12.82 6.93
CA THR A 184 -2.90 -12.57 8.39
C THR A 184 -1.69 -13.27 9.02
N ALA A 185 -1.40 -14.51 8.59
CA ALA A 185 -0.22 -15.22 9.05
C ALA A 185 1.08 -14.55 8.56
N ALA A 186 1.12 -14.07 7.31
CA ALA A 186 2.24 -13.30 6.78
C ALA A 186 2.50 -12.03 7.60
N ALA A 187 1.45 -11.26 7.90
CA ALA A 187 1.52 -10.03 8.68
C ALA A 187 2.11 -10.27 10.08
N LEU A 188 1.58 -11.26 10.79
CA LEU A 188 2.05 -11.63 12.14
C LEU A 188 3.49 -12.18 12.10
N ALA A 189 3.84 -12.99 11.11
CA ALA A 189 5.19 -13.52 10.93
C ALA A 189 6.20 -12.40 10.62
N ALA A 190 5.88 -11.50 9.69
CA ALA A 190 6.72 -10.35 9.35
C ALA A 190 6.92 -9.44 10.58
N ALA A 191 5.84 -9.08 11.27
CA ALA A 191 5.92 -8.27 12.48
C ALA A 191 6.74 -8.93 13.60
N SER A 192 6.69 -10.26 13.73
CA SER A 192 7.54 -10.97 14.70
C SER A 192 9.03 -10.67 14.51
N ILE A 193 9.49 -10.45 13.26
CA ILE A 193 10.87 -10.05 12.94
C ILE A 193 11.13 -8.63 13.43
N VAL A 194 10.20 -7.70 13.19
CA VAL A 194 10.30 -6.29 13.65
C VAL A 194 10.49 -6.24 15.17
N PHE A 195 9.69 -7.01 15.93
CA PHE A 195 9.72 -6.99 17.39
C PHE A 195 10.77 -7.89 18.02
N ARG A 196 11.47 -8.73 17.26
CA ARG A 196 12.38 -9.77 17.80
C ARG A 196 13.35 -9.27 18.88
N LYS A 197 13.96 -8.11 18.65
CA LYS A 197 14.89 -7.48 19.60
C LYS A 197 14.25 -6.38 20.46
N ARG A 198 13.09 -5.87 20.05
CA ARG A 198 12.43 -4.71 20.68
C ARG A 198 11.47 -5.13 21.78
N ASP A 199 10.77 -6.24 21.57
CA ASP A 199 9.84 -6.88 22.49
C ASP A 199 9.81 -8.39 22.20
N PRO A 200 10.76 -9.16 22.78
CA PRO A 200 10.88 -10.59 22.49
C PRO A 200 9.65 -11.42 22.88
N ALA A 201 8.91 -11.00 23.92
CA ALA A 201 7.70 -11.69 24.35
C ALA A 201 6.56 -11.50 23.36
N TYR A 202 6.34 -10.25 22.90
CA TYR A 202 5.38 -9.96 21.85
C TYR A 202 5.76 -10.64 20.53
N SER A 203 7.04 -10.60 20.15
CA SER A 203 7.57 -11.29 18.97
C SER A 203 7.23 -12.79 18.97
N ARG A 204 7.44 -13.50 20.09
CA ARG A 204 7.07 -14.92 20.21
C ARG A 204 5.56 -15.13 20.07
N ARG A 205 4.75 -14.31 20.73
CA ARG A 205 3.28 -14.36 20.63
C ARG A 205 2.81 -14.21 19.18
N LEU A 206 3.38 -13.24 18.45
CA LEU A 206 3.08 -13.03 17.03
C LEU A 206 3.44 -14.25 16.19
N LEU A 207 4.65 -14.78 16.35
CA LEU A 207 5.11 -15.94 15.57
C LEU A 207 4.29 -17.20 15.87
N ASP A 208 3.98 -17.45 17.14
CA ASP A 208 3.15 -18.58 17.55
C ASP A 208 1.74 -18.47 16.95
N ARG A 209 1.16 -17.27 16.95
CA ARG A 209 -0.14 -17.04 16.31
C ARG A 209 -0.06 -17.21 14.80
N ALA A 210 0.95 -16.65 14.15
CA ALA A 210 1.18 -16.79 12.71
C ALA A 210 1.23 -18.26 12.29
N THR A 211 1.98 -19.09 13.02
CA THR A 211 2.06 -20.54 12.77
C THR A 211 0.69 -21.22 12.85
N ARG A 212 -0.14 -20.89 13.84
CA ARG A 212 -1.48 -21.48 14.00
C ARG A 212 -2.44 -21.03 12.91
N VAL A 213 -2.44 -19.75 12.56
CA VAL A 213 -3.32 -19.18 11.53
C VAL A 213 -2.94 -19.74 10.15
N PHE A 214 -1.65 -19.86 9.85
CA PHE A 214 -1.20 -20.50 8.62
C PHE A 214 -1.58 -21.99 8.54
N ALA A 215 -1.45 -22.71 9.65
CA ALA A 215 -1.87 -24.11 9.71
C ALA A 215 -3.38 -24.26 9.43
N PHE A 216 -4.20 -23.33 9.93
CA PHE A 216 -5.62 -23.24 9.60
C PHE A 216 -5.83 -22.97 8.10
N ALA A 217 -5.19 -21.94 7.56
CA ALA A 217 -5.28 -21.53 6.15
C ALA A 217 -4.94 -22.68 5.19
N ASN A 218 -3.85 -23.40 5.47
CA ASN A 218 -3.40 -24.50 4.61
C ASN A 218 -4.25 -25.77 4.76
N ARG A 219 -4.79 -26.03 5.96
CA ARG A 219 -5.59 -27.24 6.24
C ARG A 219 -7.01 -27.14 5.68
N TYR A 220 -7.62 -25.95 5.75
CA TYR A 220 -8.98 -25.70 5.29
C TYR A 220 -8.92 -24.72 4.12
N ARG A 221 -8.85 -25.27 2.90
CA ARG A 221 -8.58 -24.51 1.69
C ARG A 221 -9.85 -23.93 1.07
N GLY A 222 -9.82 -22.65 0.73
CA GLY A 222 -10.89 -21.95 0.03
C GLY A 222 -10.72 -20.44 0.08
N ALA A 223 -11.30 -19.73 -0.88
CA ALA A 223 -11.34 -18.28 -0.88
C ALA A 223 -12.36 -17.77 0.15
N TYR A 224 -12.03 -16.75 0.94
CA TYR A 224 -12.96 -16.25 1.96
C TYR A 224 -14.23 -15.67 1.34
N SER A 225 -14.11 -15.07 0.15
CA SER A 225 -15.21 -14.53 -0.64
C SER A 225 -16.20 -15.61 -1.10
N SER A 226 -15.82 -16.89 -1.13
CA SER A 226 -16.73 -17.98 -1.51
C SER A 226 -17.88 -18.13 -0.53
N SER A 227 -17.63 -17.92 0.76
CA SER A 227 -18.65 -18.01 1.82
C SER A 227 -19.18 -16.65 2.26
N LEU A 228 -18.39 -15.59 2.07
CA LEU A 228 -18.70 -14.24 2.53
C LEU A 228 -19.00 -13.27 1.38
N TYR A 229 -19.32 -13.76 0.18
CA TYR A 229 -19.49 -12.95 -1.04
C TYR A 229 -20.32 -11.68 -0.80
N HIS A 230 -21.52 -11.81 -0.20
CA HIS A 230 -22.41 -10.69 0.05
C HIS A 230 -21.89 -9.65 1.06
N ALA A 231 -20.90 -9.99 1.88
CA ALA A 231 -20.32 -9.08 2.88
C ALA A 231 -19.03 -8.40 2.40
N VAL A 232 -18.27 -9.06 1.52
CA VAL A 232 -16.91 -8.65 1.13
C VAL A 232 -16.83 -8.20 -0.32
N CYS A 233 -17.72 -8.66 -1.20
CA CYS A 233 -17.81 -8.22 -2.59
C CYS A 233 -18.87 -7.12 -2.77
N PRO A 234 -18.63 -6.12 -3.63
CA PRO A 234 -17.52 -5.98 -4.58
C PRO A 234 -16.27 -5.28 -4.00
N PHE A 235 -16.14 -5.16 -2.68
CA PHE A 235 -15.09 -4.35 -2.03
C PHE A 235 -13.71 -5.01 -2.11
N TYR A 236 -13.57 -6.21 -1.55
CA TYR A 236 -12.33 -6.97 -1.48
C TYR A 236 -12.58 -8.44 -1.83
N CYS A 237 -13.08 -8.72 -3.03
CA CYS A 237 -13.20 -10.10 -3.48
C CYS A 237 -11.82 -10.74 -3.65
N ASP A 238 -11.74 -12.05 -3.42
CA ASP A 238 -10.63 -12.84 -3.96
C ASP A 238 -10.82 -12.97 -5.48
N PHE A 239 -9.94 -12.33 -6.25
CA PHE A 239 -9.95 -12.43 -7.72
C PHE A 239 -8.85 -13.36 -8.26
N ASN A 240 -7.77 -13.52 -7.50
CA ASN A 240 -6.58 -14.23 -7.96
C ASN A 240 -6.49 -15.68 -7.43
N GLY A 241 -7.29 -16.02 -6.42
CA GLY A 241 -7.23 -17.26 -5.68
C GLY A 241 -6.41 -17.10 -4.40
N TYR A 242 -6.51 -18.07 -3.50
CA TYR A 242 -5.78 -18.08 -2.22
C TYR A 242 -4.36 -18.69 -2.30
N GLN A 243 -3.96 -19.15 -3.48
CA GLN A 243 -2.76 -19.97 -3.67
C GLN A 243 -1.50 -19.17 -3.36
N ASP A 244 -1.44 -17.92 -3.79
CA ASP A 244 -0.33 -17.02 -3.52
C ASP A 244 -0.26 -16.63 -2.05
N GLU A 245 -1.37 -16.42 -1.33
CA GLU A 245 -1.33 -16.18 0.12
C GLU A 245 -0.75 -17.36 0.90
N LEU A 246 -0.98 -18.60 0.45
CA LEU A 246 -0.34 -19.77 1.07
C LEU A 246 1.18 -19.78 0.85
N LEU A 247 1.65 -19.42 -0.34
CA LEU A 247 3.09 -19.29 -0.59
C LEU A 247 3.69 -18.09 0.16
N TRP A 248 2.99 -16.96 0.19
CA TRP A 248 3.38 -15.73 0.87
C TRP A 248 3.48 -15.89 2.38
N GLY A 249 2.44 -16.48 3.01
CA GLY A 249 2.43 -16.83 4.42
C GLY A 249 3.58 -17.79 4.77
N ALA A 250 3.83 -18.80 3.94
CA ALA A 250 4.95 -19.72 4.13
C ALA A 250 6.31 -19.02 3.98
N ALA A 251 6.47 -18.10 3.02
CA ALA A 251 7.70 -17.34 2.82
C ALA A 251 8.05 -16.47 4.03
N TRP A 252 7.06 -15.77 4.60
CA TRP A 252 7.26 -14.98 5.81
C TRP A 252 7.53 -15.85 7.04
N LEU A 253 6.84 -16.98 7.17
CA LEU A 253 7.08 -17.93 8.26
C LEU A 253 8.45 -18.60 8.17
N HIS A 254 8.93 -18.93 6.96
CA HIS A 254 10.29 -19.40 6.72
C HIS A 254 11.31 -18.33 7.16
N LYS A 255 11.13 -17.08 6.71
CA LYS A 255 12.00 -15.97 7.06
C LYS A 255 12.03 -15.68 8.57
N ALA A 256 10.86 -15.75 9.22
CA ALA A 256 10.73 -15.47 10.64
C ALA A 256 11.25 -16.62 11.51
N SER A 257 10.81 -17.85 11.27
CA SER A 257 11.09 -19.00 12.15
C SER A 257 12.37 -19.75 11.81
N ARG A 258 12.86 -19.66 10.57
CA ARG A 258 13.93 -20.50 10.01
C ARG A 258 13.64 -22.01 10.06
N LYS A 259 12.38 -22.41 10.27
CA LYS A 259 11.99 -23.83 10.30
C LYS A 259 11.93 -24.41 8.89
N ARG A 260 12.56 -25.58 8.70
CA ARG A 260 12.67 -26.29 7.41
C ARG A 260 11.31 -26.62 6.79
N VAL A 261 10.28 -26.87 7.62
CA VAL A 261 8.92 -27.20 7.15
C VAL A 261 8.33 -26.16 6.21
N TYR A 262 8.58 -24.86 6.44
CA TYR A 262 8.04 -23.81 5.58
C TYR A 262 8.79 -23.70 4.26
N ARG A 263 10.12 -23.85 4.30
CA ARG A 263 10.94 -23.99 3.09
C ARG A 263 10.47 -25.17 2.24
N GLU A 264 10.30 -26.34 2.85
CA GLU A 264 9.84 -27.56 2.17
C GLU A 264 8.43 -27.40 1.63
N PHE A 265 7.55 -26.70 2.34
CA PHE A 265 6.24 -26.32 1.83
C PHE A 265 6.34 -25.48 0.55
N ILE A 266 7.17 -24.43 0.54
CA ILE A 266 7.34 -23.56 -0.64
C ILE A 266 7.84 -24.38 -1.83
N VAL A 267 8.96 -25.10 -1.68
CA VAL A 267 9.55 -25.90 -2.77
C VAL A 267 8.56 -26.94 -3.29
N LYS A 268 7.86 -27.65 -2.41
CA LYS A 268 6.91 -28.70 -2.81
C LYS A 268 5.68 -28.14 -3.54
N ASN A 269 5.26 -26.92 -3.22
CA ASN A 269 3.98 -26.38 -3.67
C ASN A 269 4.13 -25.26 -4.71
N GLU A 270 5.34 -24.86 -5.10
CA GLU A 270 5.60 -23.77 -6.05
C GLU A 270 4.76 -23.88 -7.33
N VAL A 271 4.79 -25.04 -8.00
CA VAL A 271 4.06 -25.27 -9.25
C VAL A 271 2.55 -25.38 -9.00
N VAL A 272 2.15 -26.15 -7.98
CA VAL A 272 0.72 -26.42 -7.68
C VAL A 272 -0.01 -25.17 -7.19
N LEU A 273 0.69 -24.30 -6.47
CA LEU A 273 0.20 -22.99 -6.03
C LEU A 273 0.59 -21.86 -7.00
N ARG A 274 1.03 -22.22 -8.22
CA ARG A 274 1.14 -21.32 -9.37
C ARG A 274 2.08 -20.13 -9.14
N ALA A 275 3.20 -20.31 -8.43
CA ALA A 275 4.10 -19.22 -8.03
C ALA A 275 4.62 -18.35 -9.22
N GLY A 276 4.75 -18.96 -10.40
CA GLY A 276 5.17 -18.31 -11.64
C GLY A 276 4.03 -17.66 -12.45
N ASP A 277 2.79 -17.70 -11.97
CA ASP A 277 1.67 -17.04 -12.64
C ASP A 277 1.60 -15.57 -12.23
N THR A 278 1.14 -14.70 -13.13
CA THR A 278 0.88 -13.27 -12.84
C THR A 278 2.03 -12.55 -12.13
N ILE A 279 3.29 -12.86 -12.47
CA ILE A 279 4.50 -12.31 -11.83
C ILE A 279 4.62 -10.78 -11.90
N ASN A 280 3.73 -10.11 -12.64
CA ASN A 280 3.70 -8.66 -12.85
C ASN A 280 2.69 -7.92 -11.95
N GLU A 281 2.10 -8.63 -10.97
CA GLU A 281 1.10 -8.11 -10.03
C GLU A 281 1.59 -8.18 -8.58
N PHE A 282 1.27 -7.13 -7.83
CA PHE A 282 1.47 -7.08 -6.38
C PHE A 282 0.54 -6.06 -5.71
N GLY A 283 -0.26 -6.52 -4.76
CA GLY A 283 -1.21 -5.70 -4.01
C GLY A 283 -1.89 -6.50 -2.90
N TRP A 284 -2.99 -5.97 -2.36
CA TRP A 284 -3.73 -6.66 -1.29
C TRP A 284 -4.35 -7.99 -1.74
N ASP A 285 -4.61 -8.17 -3.04
CA ASP A 285 -5.20 -9.40 -3.62
C ASP A 285 -4.12 -10.35 -4.15
N ASN A 286 -3.14 -9.87 -4.93
CA ASN A 286 -2.12 -10.72 -5.55
C ASN A 286 -0.72 -10.51 -4.92
N LYS A 287 -0.01 -11.59 -4.59
CA LYS A 287 1.32 -11.61 -3.94
C LYS A 287 2.45 -12.14 -4.81
N HIS A 288 2.20 -12.55 -6.05
CA HIS A 288 3.19 -13.28 -6.87
C HIS A 288 4.52 -12.55 -7.02
N ALA A 289 4.52 -11.29 -7.46
CA ALA A 289 5.78 -10.54 -7.61
C ALA A 289 6.49 -10.38 -6.24
N GLY A 290 5.71 -10.16 -5.18
CA GLY A 290 6.22 -10.03 -3.81
C GLY A 290 6.89 -11.30 -3.29
N ILE A 291 6.29 -12.48 -3.53
CA ILE A 291 6.85 -13.79 -3.17
C ILE A 291 8.19 -14.02 -3.86
N ASN A 292 8.22 -13.81 -5.19
CA ASN A 292 9.41 -14.01 -6.02
C ASN A 292 10.55 -13.07 -5.57
N VAL A 293 10.26 -11.78 -5.39
CA VAL A 293 11.24 -10.81 -4.87
C VAL A 293 11.68 -11.17 -3.45
N LEU A 294 10.79 -11.56 -2.54
CA LEU A 294 11.14 -11.88 -1.16
C LEU A 294 12.07 -13.09 -1.05
N ILE A 295 11.78 -14.16 -1.79
CA ILE A 295 12.51 -15.43 -1.74
C ILE A 295 13.85 -15.34 -2.47
N SER A 296 13.89 -14.64 -3.62
CA SER A 296 15.11 -14.47 -4.42
C SER A 296 16.29 -13.88 -3.64
N LYS A 297 16.04 -13.16 -2.53
CA LYS A 297 17.08 -12.71 -1.60
C LYS A 297 17.98 -13.86 -1.13
N GLU A 298 17.43 -15.03 -0.80
CA GLU A 298 18.22 -16.16 -0.30
C GLU A 298 19.07 -16.79 -1.41
N VAL A 299 18.56 -16.80 -2.64
CA VAL A 299 19.28 -17.24 -3.85
C VAL A 299 20.44 -16.30 -4.16
N LEU A 300 20.18 -14.99 -4.21
CA LEU A 300 21.16 -13.95 -4.49
C LEU A 300 22.28 -13.91 -3.44
N MET A 301 21.99 -14.32 -2.20
CA MET A 301 22.99 -14.45 -1.13
C MET A 301 23.76 -15.78 -1.16
N GLY A 302 23.53 -16.65 -2.15
CA GLY A 302 24.21 -17.94 -2.31
C GLY A 302 23.80 -19.01 -1.29
N LYS A 303 22.58 -18.93 -0.73
CA LYS A 303 22.15 -19.78 0.39
C LYS A 303 21.03 -20.77 0.05
N ALA A 304 20.41 -20.64 -1.12
CA ALA A 304 19.19 -21.37 -1.44
C ALA A 304 19.01 -21.62 -2.95
N GLU A 305 19.94 -22.32 -3.60
CA GLU A 305 19.84 -22.66 -5.04
C GLU A 305 18.53 -23.38 -5.42
N TYR A 306 17.93 -24.13 -4.49
CA TYR A 306 16.62 -24.76 -4.68
C TYR A 306 15.44 -23.77 -4.84
N PHE A 307 15.68 -22.45 -4.75
CA PHE A 307 14.71 -21.39 -5.03
C PHE A 307 15.05 -20.59 -6.30
N GLU A 308 15.92 -21.10 -7.18
CA GLU A 308 16.37 -20.38 -8.38
C GLU A 308 15.21 -19.90 -9.28
N SER A 309 14.15 -20.69 -9.41
CA SER A 309 12.94 -20.32 -10.16
C SER A 309 12.28 -19.03 -9.65
N PHE A 310 12.20 -18.83 -8.33
CA PHE A 310 11.70 -17.57 -7.74
C PHE A 310 12.58 -16.37 -8.11
N LYS A 311 13.90 -16.58 -8.26
CA LYS A 311 14.83 -15.54 -8.71
C LYS A 311 14.64 -15.23 -10.20
N GLN A 312 14.42 -16.25 -11.03
CA GLN A 312 14.11 -16.09 -12.45
C GLN A 312 12.80 -15.30 -12.63
N ASN A 313 11.74 -15.69 -11.93
CA ASN A 313 10.47 -14.96 -11.94
C ASN A 313 10.63 -13.51 -11.44
N ALA A 314 11.49 -13.28 -10.44
CA ALA A 314 11.79 -11.92 -9.97
C ALA A 314 12.53 -11.09 -11.04
N ASP A 315 13.47 -11.69 -11.77
CA ASP A 315 14.16 -11.03 -12.89
C ASP A 315 13.17 -10.66 -14.01
N GLU A 316 12.31 -11.60 -14.41
CA GLU A 316 11.27 -11.37 -15.43
C GLU A 316 10.29 -10.26 -15.02
N PHE A 317 9.82 -10.30 -13.77
CA PHE A 317 9.02 -9.23 -13.19
C PHE A 317 9.70 -7.87 -13.33
N ILE A 318 10.98 -7.77 -12.93
CA ILE A 318 11.73 -6.52 -12.98
C ILE A 318 11.82 -6.00 -14.41
N CYS A 319 12.12 -6.87 -15.38
CA CYS A 319 12.16 -6.49 -16.79
C CYS A 319 10.79 -6.00 -17.30
N SER A 320 9.68 -6.61 -16.85
CA SER A 320 8.33 -6.25 -17.31
C SER A 320 7.89 -4.83 -16.92
N ILE A 321 8.48 -4.24 -15.86
CA ILE A 321 8.04 -2.96 -15.30
C ILE A 321 9.01 -1.80 -15.56
N LEU A 322 10.14 -2.06 -16.23
CA LEU A 322 11.09 -1.01 -16.58
C LEU A 322 10.51 -0.04 -17.62
N PRO A 323 10.70 1.28 -17.46
CA PRO A 323 10.36 2.24 -18.51
C PRO A 323 11.08 1.91 -19.83
N GLY A 324 10.37 2.01 -20.94
CA GLY A 324 10.90 1.73 -22.28
C GLY A 324 10.76 0.27 -22.73
N ILE A 325 10.43 -0.65 -21.82
CA ILE A 325 10.03 -2.02 -22.18
C ILE A 325 8.51 -2.04 -22.30
N SER A 326 8.01 -2.35 -23.49
CA SER A 326 6.57 -2.48 -23.72
C SER A 326 6.07 -3.77 -23.08
N HIS A 327 5.09 -3.67 -22.19
CA HIS A 327 4.43 -4.81 -21.57
C HIS A 327 2.91 -4.60 -21.54
N PRO A 328 2.07 -5.60 -21.90
CA PRO A 328 0.62 -5.42 -22.02
C PRO A 328 -0.07 -4.93 -20.74
N GLN A 329 0.48 -5.30 -19.57
CA GLN A 329 -0.12 -5.06 -18.25
C GLN A 329 0.48 -3.88 -17.48
N VAL A 330 1.52 -3.22 -18.01
CA VAL A 330 2.18 -2.09 -17.34
C VAL A 330 2.47 -1.00 -18.36
N GLN A 331 1.92 0.18 -18.10
CA GLN A 331 2.09 1.36 -18.94
C GLN A 331 2.69 2.50 -18.12
N TYR A 332 3.11 3.55 -18.80
CA TYR A 332 3.51 4.80 -18.16
C TYR A 332 2.66 5.94 -18.71
N SER A 333 2.18 6.82 -17.82
CA SER A 333 1.53 8.06 -18.22
C SER A 333 2.53 8.98 -18.93
N ARG A 334 2.04 10.06 -19.55
CA ARG A 334 2.93 11.06 -20.18
C ARG A 334 3.85 11.72 -19.16
N GLY A 335 3.39 11.90 -17.92
CA GLY A 335 4.17 12.39 -16.79
C GLY A 335 5.18 11.39 -16.21
N GLY A 336 5.15 10.12 -16.66
CA GLY A 336 6.02 9.04 -16.20
C GLY A 336 5.54 8.32 -14.94
N LEU A 337 4.24 8.37 -14.62
CA LEU A 337 3.63 7.54 -13.58
C LEU A 337 3.43 6.13 -14.10
N LEU A 338 3.76 5.12 -13.30
CA LEU A 338 3.40 3.73 -13.57
C LEU A 338 1.87 3.59 -13.54
N VAL A 339 1.29 3.04 -14.60
CA VAL A 339 -0.15 2.83 -14.73
C VAL A 339 -0.46 1.36 -14.98
N LYS A 340 -1.35 0.81 -14.16
CA LYS A 340 -1.98 -0.49 -14.38
C LYS A 340 -3.50 -0.33 -14.46
N THR A 341 -4.14 -1.25 -15.17
CA THR A 341 -5.59 -1.27 -15.31
C THR A 341 -6.26 -1.59 -13.97
N GLY A 342 -7.29 -0.83 -13.60
CA GLY A 342 -8.03 -1.04 -12.35
C GLY A 342 -8.39 0.27 -11.66
N GLY A 343 -9.01 0.16 -10.48
CA GLY A 343 -9.27 1.29 -9.59
C GLY A 343 -8.05 1.62 -8.71
N SER A 344 -7.91 2.88 -8.31
CA SER A 344 -6.88 3.34 -7.35
C SER A 344 -5.44 2.96 -7.74
N ASN A 345 -4.97 3.47 -8.88
CA ASN A 345 -3.67 3.13 -9.46
C ASN A 345 -2.47 3.34 -8.51
N MET A 346 -2.55 4.28 -7.56
CA MET A 346 -1.47 4.53 -6.59
C MET A 346 -1.11 3.33 -5.70
N GLN A 347 -1.98 2.32 -5.59
CA GLN A 347 -1.60 1.03 -4.99
C GLN A 347 -0.42 0.42 -5.75
N HIS A 348 -0.57 0.28 -7.06
CA HIS A 348 0.45 -0.34 -7.90
C HIS A 348 1.73 0.49 -7.95
N VAL A 349 1.59 1.82 -8.03
CA VAL A 349 2.73 2.74 -8.02
C VAL A 349 3.59 2.52 -6.78
N THR A 350 2.98 2.47 -5.59
CA THR A 350 3.71 2.34 -4.33
C THR A 350 4.21 0.92 -4.09
N SER A 351 3.39 -0.11 -4.36
CA SER A 351 3.75 -1.52 -4.12
C SER A 351 4.86 -2.00 -5.08
N LEU A 352 4.78 -1.69 -6.36
CA LEU A 352 5.78 -2.11 -7.35
C LEU A 352 7.08 -1.31 -7.22
N SER A 353 7.00 -0.02 -6.90
CA SER A 353 8.20 0.77 -6.57
C SER A 353 8.93 0.21 -5.35
N PHE A 354 8.19 -0.25 -4.34
CA PHE A 354 8.78 -0.89 -3.18
C PHE A 354 9.52 -2.18 -3.58
N LEU A 355 8.95 -3.01 -4.44
CA LEU A 355 9.61 -4.22 -4.95
C LEU A 355 10.87 -3.91 -5.77
N LEU A 356 10.83 -2.89 -6.64
CA LEU A 356 12.01 -2.40 -7.37
C LEU A 356 13.14 -2.02 -6.41
N LEU A 357 12.82 -1.29 -5.34
CA LEU A 357 13.81 -0.86 -4.35
C LEU A 357 14.34 -2.04 -3.52
N ALA A 358 13.47 -2.94 -3.07
CA ALA A 358 13.86 -4.12 -2.32
C ALA A 358 14.81 -5.01 -3.15
N TYR A 359 14.45 -5.26 -4.41
CA TYR A 359 15.26 -6.08 -5.30
C TYR A 359 16.58 -5.41 -5.68
N SER A 360 16.58 -4.09 -5.89
CA SER A 360 17.82 -3.31 -6.06
C SER A 360 18.79 -3.50 -4.90
N ASN A 361 18.29 -3.49 -3.66
CA ASN A 361 19.12 -3.75 -2.49
C ASN A 361 19.69 -5.16 -2.52
N TYR A 362 18.90 -6.17 -2.90
CA TYR A 362 19.39 -7.56 -2.96
C TYR A 362 20.47 -7.73 -4.02
N LEU A 363 20.24 -7.20 -5.23
CA LEU A 363 21.21 -7.19 -6.33
C LEU A 363 22.49 -6.42 -5.95
N SER A 364 22.37 -5.27 -5.27
CA SER A 364 23.53 -4.50 -4.80
C SER A 364 24.41 -5.30 -3.84
N HIS A 365 23.80 -5.98 -2.87
CA HIS A 365 24.54 -6.82 -1.92
C HIS A 365 25.19 -8.02 -2.62
N ALA A 366 24.52 -8.60 -3.61
CA ALA A 366 25.02 -9.73 -4.39
C ALA A 366 25.98 -9.32 -5.53
N ARG A 367 26.17 -8.01 -5.77
CA ARG A 367 26.92 -7.44 -6.90
C ARG A 367 26.45 -8.01 -8.26
N LYS A 368 25.14 -8.14 -8.43
CA LYS A 368 24.50 -8.64 -9.66
C LYS A 368 23.67 -7.57 -10.36
N VAL A 369 23.33 -7.84 -11.62
CA VAL A 369 22.40 -7.08 -12.47
C VAL A 369 21.44 -8.05 -13.14
N VAL A 370 20.34 -7.54 -13.71
CA VAL A 370 19.38 -8.34 -14.49
C VAL A 370 19.47 -7.99 -15.97
N PRO A 371 19.78 -8.93 -16.87
CA PRO A 371 19.65 -8.72 -18.31
C PRO A 371 18.18 -8.68 -18.73
N CYS A 372 17.75 -7.61 -19.41
CA CYS A 372 16.38 -7.39 -19.89
C CYS A 372 16.38 -7.12 -21.41
N GLY A 373 16.95 -8.04 -22.19
CA GLY A 373 17.21 -7.84 -23.62
C GLY A 373 18.30 -6.79 -23.84
N GLU A 374 17.99 -5.74 -24.60
CA GLU A 374 18.91 -4.62 -24.87
C GLU A 374 19.16 -3.72 -23.64
N LEU A 375 18.31 -3.81 -22.62
CA LEU A 375 18.45 -3.06 -21.37
C LEU A 375 19.05 -3.95 -20.28
N THR A 376 19.79 -3.33 -19.35
CA THR A 376 20.26 -4.00 -18.14
C THR A 376 19.64 -3.32 -16.92
N ALA A 377 18.86 -4.08 -16.14
CA ALA A 377 18.35 -3.65 -14.85
C ALA A 377 19.46 -3.66 -13.80
N SER A 378 20.22 -2.57 -13.75
CA SER A 378 21.22 -2.33 -12.71
C SER A 378 20.53 -1.89 -11.40
N PRO A 379 21.16 -2.12 -10.23
CA PRO A 379 20.59 -1.63 -8.98
C PRO A 379 20.36 -0.12 -8.95
N SER A 380 21.21 0.68 -9.61
CA SER A 380 21.03 2.13 -9.73
C SER A 380 19.78 2.47 -10.55
N LEU A 381 19.57 1.80 -11.70
CA LEU A 381 18.38 2.00 -12.52
C LEU A 381 17.10 1.70 -11.74
N LEU A 382 17.04 0.57 -11.04
CA LEU A 382 15.87 0.20 -10.23
C LEU A 382 15.56 1.23 -9.14
N ARG A 383 16.59 1.78 -8.47
CA ARG A 383 16.43 2.86 -7.50
C ARG A 383 15.93 4.14 -8.15
N GLN A 384 16.43 4.49 -9.32
CA GLN A 384 16.00 5.69 -10.05
C GLN A 384 14.53 5.59 -10.46
N VAL A 385 14.08 4.43 -10.97
CA VAL A 385 12.68 4.19 -11.32
C VAL A 385 11.79 4.32 -10.08
N ALA A 386 12.14 3.64 -8.98
CA ALA A 386 11.39 3.74 -7.72
C ALA A 386 11.36 5.18 -7.18
N LYS A 387 12.48 5.90 -7.23
CA LYS A 387 12.56 7.31 -6.81
C LYS A 387 11.67 8.19 -7.67
N ARG A 388 11.67 8.00 -8.99
CA ARG A 388 10.82 8.77 -9.92
C ARG A 388 9.34 8.65 -9.58
N GLN A 389 8.89 7.46 -9.18
CA GLN A 389 7.50 7.25 -8.75
C GLN A 389 7.19 7.97 -7.43
N VAL A 390 8.12 7.95 -6.45
CA VAL A 390 7.97 8.72 -5.21
C VAL A 390 7.96 10.21 -5.49
N ASP A 391 8.86 10.71 -6.32
CA ASP A 391 8.92 12.12 -6.72
C ASP A 391 7.63 12.55 -7.43
N TYR A 392 7.08 11.71 -8.30
CA TYR A 392 5.78 11.95 -8.93
C TYR A 392 4.68 12.10 -7.87
N ILE A 393 4.61 11.22 -6.87
CA ILE A 393 3.66 11.34 -5.74
C ILE A 393 3.87 12.66 -4.98
N LEU A 394 5.11 13.11 -4.83
CA LEU A 394 5.45 14.29 -4.04
C LEU A 394 5.36 15.62 -4.80
N GLY A 395 5.25 15.60 -6.13
CA GLY A 395 4.92 16.78 -6.94
C GLY A 395 5.59 16.87 -8.30
N ASP A 396 6.53 15.98 -8.63
CA ASP A 396 7.28 16.00 -9.91
C ASP A 396 6.46 15.37 -11.04
N ASN A 397 5.27 15.91 -11.24
CA ASN A 397 4.27 15.47 -12.21
C ASN A 397 3.73 16.67 -13.02
N PRO A 398 2.99 16.44 -14.12
CA PRO A 398 2.51 17.53 -14.98
C PRO A 398 1.64 18.58 -14.30
N LEU A 399 1.04 18.27 -13.14
CA LEU A 399 0.23 19.22 -12.38
C LEU A 399 1.04 20.02 -11.34
N GLY A 400 2.32 19.68 -11.11
CA GLY A 400 3.12 20.31 -10.05
C GLY A 400 2.46 20.19 -8.68
N MET A 401 1.76 19.08 -8.43
CA MET A 401 0.88 18.89 -7.28
C MET A 401 1.26 17.61 -6.56
N SER A 402 1.51 17.67 -5.25
CA SER A 402 1.67 16.47 -4.46
C SER A 402 0.35 15.71 -4.40
N TYR A 403 0.38 14.39 -4.51
CA TYR A 403 -0.75 13.51 -4.20
C TYR A 403 -0.78 13.05 -2.74
N MET A 404 0.15 13.54 -1.91
CA MET A 404 0.17 13.35 -0.46
C MET A 404 -0.42 14.58 0.25
N VAL A 405 -1.50 14.36 1.00
CA VAL A 405 -2.19 15.43 1.74
C VAL A 405 -1.26 16.08 2.76
N GLY A 406 -1.11 17.41 2.68
CA GLY A 406 -0.27 18.21 3.57
C GLY A 406 1.21 18.23 3.23
N TYR A 407 1.65 17.65 2.12
CA TYR A 407 3.02 17.76 1.62
C TYR A 407 3.12 18.77 0.47
N GLY A 408 4.17 19.60 0.48
CA GLY A 408 4.34 20.68 -0.50
C GLY A 408 3.31 21.80 -0.38
N GLN A 409 3.32 22.74 -1.34
CA GLN A 409 2.41 23.89 -1.35
C GLN A 409 1.04 23.57 -1.96
N ARG A 410 0.98 22.58 -2.85
CA ARG A 410 -0.22 22.18 -3.59
C ARG A 410 -0.45 20.68 -3.42
N PHE A 411 -1.58 20.32 -2.82
CA PHE A 411 -1.97 18.93 -2.50
C PHE A 411 -3.51 18.79 -2.47
N PRO A 412 -4.08 17.56 -2.57
CA PRO A 412 -5.52 17.33 -2.53
C PRO A 412 -6.18 17.89 -1.27
N ARG A 413 -7.25 18.66 -1.46
CA ARG A 413 -8.00 19.27 -0.35
C ARG A 413 -9.37 18.64 -0.15
N ARG A 414 -9.86 17.84 -1.10
CA ARG A 414 -11.22 17.28 -1.09
C ARG A 414 -11.20 15.77 -1.28
N ILE A 415 -10.44 15.08 -0.43
CA ILE A 415 -10.29 13.62 -0.47
C ILE A 415 -11.57 12.90 -0.03
N HIS A 416 -11.85 11.73 -0.62
CA HIS A 416 -12.93 10.83 -0.24
C HIS A 416 -12.63 10.18 1.11
N HIS A 417 -12.90 10.89 2.21
CA HIS A 417 -12.63 10.39 3.56
C HIS A 417 -13.59 11.02 4.58
N ARG A 418 -14.39 10.19 5.25
CA ARG A 418 -15.44 10.62 6.20
C ARG A 418 -14.89 11.46 7.35
N GLY A 419 -13.96 10.90 8.13
CA GLY A 419 -13.37 11.63 9.27
C GLY A 419 -12.61 12.91 8.89
N SER A 420 -12.20 13.05 7.62
CA SER A 420 -11.49 14.24 7.13
C SER A 420 -12.49 15.32 6.69
N SER A 421 -13.57 14.91 6.03
CA SER A 421 -14.58 15.80 5.44
C SER A 421 -15.65 16.27 6.43
N VAL A 422 -15.94 15.51 7.49
CA VAL A 422 -16.92 15.87 8.53
C VAL A 422 -16.22 16.60 9.68
N PRO A 423 -16.76 17.72 10.21
CA PRO A 423 -16.16 18.42 11.35
C PRO A 423 -15.91 17.49 12.55
N SER A 424 -14.72 17.62 13.15
CA SER A 424 -14.34 16.83 14.33
C SER A 424 -15.28 17.08 15.51
N VAL A 425 -15.34 16.12 16.46
CA VAL A 425 -16.09 16.27 17.71
C VAL A 425 -15.71 17.54 18.46
N SER A 426 -14.43 17.96 18.42
CA SER A 426 -14.00 19.21 19.06
C SER A 426 -14.55 20.46 18.38
N ALA A 427 -14.70 20.45 17.05
CA ALA A 427 -15.21 21.59 16.30
C ALA A 427 -16.75 21.64 16.26
N HIS A 428 -17.40 20.47 16.31
CA HIS A 428 -18.85 20.35 16.35
C HIS A 428 -19.23 19.22 17.33
N PRO A 429 -19.43 19.53 18.63
CA PRO A 429 -19.65 18.50 19.66
C PRO A 429 -20.96 17.73 19.54
N ALA A 430 -21.97 18.32 18.90
CA ALA A 430 -23.22 17.62 18.62
C ALA A 430 -22.96 16.44 17.68
N ARG A 431 -23.77 15.40 17.85
CA ARG A 431 -23.76 14.23 16.98
C ARG A 431 -24.21 14.62 15.56
N ILE A 432 -23.53 14.08 14.56
CA ILE A 432 -23.89 14.18 13.15
C ILE A 432 -24.30 12.79 12.69
N GLY A 433 -25.59 12.61 12.42
CA GLY A 433 -26.12 11.30 12.00
C GLY A 433 -25.74 10.92 10.56
N CYS A 434 -25.82 9.63 10.26
CA CYS A 434 -25.53 9.00 8.97
C CYS A 434 -25.87 9.85 7.72
N LYS A 435 -27.11 10.37 7.61
CA LYS A 435 -27.57 11.14 6.44
C LYS A 435 -27.32 12.63 6.55
N GLU A 436 -27.09 13.16 7.75
CA GLU A 436 -26.83 14.58 7.96
C GLU A 436 -25.47 14.98 7.40
N GLY A 437 -24.50 14.06 7.34
CA GLY A 437 -23.20 14.37 6.78
C GLY A 437 -23.10 14.33 5.26
N SER A 438 -24.18 14.00 4.53
CA SER A 438 -24.23 14.13 3.06
C SER A 438 -23.94 15.56 2.59
N ARG A 439 -24.25 16.59 3.40
CA ARG A 439 -23.88 17.99 3.12
C ARG A 439 -22.36 18.22 3.10
N TYR A 440 -21.61 17.48 3.91
CA TYR A 440 -20.14 17.53 3.91
C TYR A 440 -19.56 16.75 2.75
N PHE A 441 -20.17 15.61 2.40
CA PHE A 441 -19.78 14.83 1.22
C PHE A 441 -19.88 15.65 -0.07
N LEU A 442 -20.99 16.37 -0.27
CA LEU A 442 -21.25 17.17 -1.47
C LEU A 442 -20.64 18.58 -1.41
N SER A 443 -20.04 18.97 -0.29
CA SER A 443 -19.50 20.32 -0.12
C SER A 443 -18.36 20.60 -1.10
N PRO A 444 -18.37 21.77 -1.78
CA PRO A 444 -17.25 22.18 -2.64
C PRO A 444 -16.02 22.62 -1.84
N ASN A 445 -16.17 22.81 -0.53
CA ASN A 445 -15.10 23.27 0.36
C ASN A 445 -14.06 22.16 0.61
N PRO A 446 -12.82 22.55 0.93
CA PRO A 446 -11.83 21.64 1.50
C PRO A 446 -12.37 20.83 2.68
N ASN A 447 -11.83 19.63 2.86
CA ASN A 447 -12.03 18.85 4.07
C ASN A 447 -11.56 19.65 5.30
N PRO A 448 -12.39 19.83 6.35
CA PRO A 448 -12.06 20.64 7.52
C PRO A 448 -10.92 20.03 8.35
N ASN A 449 -10.76 18.70 8.35
CA ASN A 449 -9.67 18.04 9.05
C ASN A 449 -8.65 17.51 8.04
N LEU A 450 -7.43 18.05 8.08
CA LEU A 450 -6.35 17.59 7.22
C LEU A 450 -5.88 16.19 7.65
N LEU A 451 -6.13 15.18 6.81
CA LEU A 451 -5.59 13.83 6.97
C LEU A 451 -4.15 13.79 6.45
N VAL A 452 -3.26 14.39 7.22
CA VAL A 452 -1.85 14.55 6.88
C VAL A 452 -1.22 13.20 6.50
N GLY A 453 -0.56 13.18 5.34
CA GLY A 453 0.16 12.02 4.82
C GLY A 453 -0.66 11.05 3.99
N ALA A 454 -1.98 11.22 3.90
CA ALA A 454 -2.80 10.38 3.04
C ALA A 454 -2.37 10.52 1.58
N VAL A 455 -2.07 9.39 0.92
CA VAL A 455 -1.86 9.36 -0.53
C VAL A 455 -3.15 8.88 -1.17
N VAL A 456 -3.71 9.72 -2.03
CA VAL A 456 -4.97 9.43 -2.75
C VAL A 456 -4.75 8.43 -3.89
N GLY A 457 -5.82 7.86 -4.44
CA GLY A 457 -5.77 6.95 -5.60
C GLY A 457 -5.05 7.51 -6.85
N GLY A 458 -4.96 8.84 -6.98
CA GLY A 458 -4.06 9.54 -7.91
C GLY A 458 -4.72 9.97 -9.23
N PRO A 459 -3.92 10.46 -10.19
CA PRO A 459 -4.44 10.86 -11.49
C PRO A 459 -4.84 9.65 -12.32
N ASN A 460 -5.63 9.88 -13.37
CA ASN A 460 -5.88 8.88 -14.40
C ASN A 460 -4.66 8.71 -15.33
N VAL A 461 -4.78 7.84 -16.34
CA VAL A 461 -3.70 7.57 -17.33
C VAL A 461 -3.23 8.82 -18.10
N THR A 462 -4.03 9.87 -18.17
CA THR A 462 -3.67 11.15 -18.83
C THR A 462 -3.08 12.17 -17.86
N ASP A 463 -2.65 11.75 -16.67
CA ASP A 463 -2.13 12.61 -15.59
C ASP A 463 -3.16 13.63 -15.05
N ALA A 464 -4.46 13.43 -15.30
CA ALA A 464 -5.51 14.34 -14.86
C ALA A 464 -6.07 13.95 -13.49
N PHE A 465 -6.24 14.94 -12.60
CA PHE A 465 -6.74 14.76 -11.24
C PHE A 465 -7.73 15.87 -10.86
N PRO A 466 -9.00 15.55 -10.53
CA PRO A 466 -10.04 16.56 -10.28
C PRO A 466 -10.05 17.15 -8.86
N ASP A 467 -9.30 16.57 -7.91
CA ASP A 467 -9.38 16.86 -6.47
C ASP A 467 -10.84 16.97 -5.99
N SER A 468 -11.61 15.88 -6.10
CA SER A 468 -13.05 15.90 -5.89
C SER A 468 -13.54 14.68 -5.13
N ARG A 469 -14.20 14.92 -4.00
CA ARG A 469 -14.60 13.89 -3.01
C ARG A 469 -15.49 12.77 -3.60
N PRO A 470 -16.43 13.04 -4.53
CA PRO A 470 -17.21 11.97 -5.15
C PRO A 470 -16.41 11.08 -6.11
N TYR A 471 -15.24 11.52 -6.59
CA TYR A 471 -14.39 10.73 -7.49
C TYR A 471 -13.47 9.83 -6.66
N PHE A 472 -14.04 8.84 -5.97
CA PHE A 472 -13.35 7.99 -5.00
C PHE A 472 -12.15 7.24 -5.60
N VAL A 473 -12.26 6.74 -6.84
CA VAL A 473 -11.16 6.06 -7.56
C VAL A 473 -9.86 6.88 -7.56
N GLN A 474 -9.96 8.20 -7.61
CA GLN A 474 -8.82 9.12 -7.64
C GLN A 474 -8.53 9.75 -6.27
N SER A 475 -9.57 10.05 -5.50
CA SER A 475 -9.48 10.91 -4.31
C SER A 475 -9.49 10.14 -2.99
N GLU A 476 -9.75 8.84 -3.00
CA GLU A 476 -9.76 8.01 -1.80
C GLU A 476 -8.35 7.54 -1.45
N PRO A 477 -7.87 7.78 -0.22
CA PRO A 477 -6.68 7.12 0.29
C PRO A 477 -7.03 5.76 0.89
N THR A 478 -6.10 4.81 0.84
CA THR A 478 -6.25 3.52 1.51
C THR A 478 -5.00 3.16 2.30
N THR A 479 -5.17 2.34 3.33
CA THR A 479 -4.08 1.88 4.20
C THR A 479 -2.93 1.23 3.43
N TYR A 480 -3.25 0.42 2.42
CA TYR A 480 -2.29 -0.34 1.63
C TYR A 480 -1.55 0.46 0.55
N ILE A 481 -2.01 1.66 0.17
CA ILE A 481 -1.23 2.59 -0.67
C ILE A 481 -0.06 3.16 0.15
N ASN A 482 -0.35 3.60 1.37
CA ASN A 482 0.65 4.25 2.22
C ASN A 482 1.69 3.27 2.79
N ALA A 483 1.32 2.02 3.05
CA ALA A 483 2.19 1.05 3.73
C ALA A 483 3.53 0.78 3.03
N PRO A 484 3.58 0.44 1.72
CA PRO A 484 4.85 0.31 1.00
C PRO A 484 5.61 1.64 0.87
N LEU A 485 4.90 2.78 0.78
CA LEU A 485 5.53 4.10 0.68
C LEU A 485 6.38 4.45 1.91
N VAL A 486 6.02 3.96 3.10
CA VAL A 486 6.83 4.14 4.32
C VAL A 486 8.25 3.58 4.13
N GLY A 487 8.40 2.41 3.49
CA GLY A 487 9.71 1.82 3.20
C GLY A 487 10.52 2.62 2.18
N LEU A 488 9.86 3.05 1.10
CA LEU A 488 10.45 3.90 0.06
C LEU A 488 10.99 5.22 0.64
N LEU A 489 10.15 5.95 1.38
CA LEU A 489 10.54 7.21 2.03
C LEU A 489 11.59 6.99 3.10
N GLY A 490 11.49 5.89 3.85
CA GLY A 490 12.51 5.43 4.79
C GLY A 490 13.88 5.36 4.13
N TYR A 491 13.99 4.70 2.97
CA TYR A 491 15.25 4.59 2.24
C TYR A 491 15.74 5.94 1.69
N PHE A 492 14.88 6.69 1.00
CA PHE A 492 15.28 7.94 0.33
C PHE A 492 15.59 9.08 1.32
N SER A 493 15.10 9.02 2.56
CA SER A 493 15.39 9.99 3.63
C SER A 493 16.88 10.11 4.02
N THR A 494 17.70 9.13 3.64
CA THR A 494 19.16 9.13 3.83
C THR A 494 19.94 8.99 2.52
N HIS A 495 19.25 8.88 1.37
CA HIS A 495 19.84 8.61 0.05
C HIS A 495 19.30 9.58 -1.01
N SER A 496 19.06 10.84 -0.64
CA SER A 496 18.41 11.84 -1.50
C SER A 496 19.33 12.45 -2.57
N SER A 497 20.64 12.24 -2.51
CA SER A 497 21.65 13.01 -3.25
C SER A 497 22.30 12.30 -4.44
N TRP A 498 21.66 11.28 -5.02
CA TRP A 498 22.19 10.62 -6.22
C TRP A 498 21.67 11.34 -7.46
N ARG A 499 22.50 12.24 -8.01
CA ARG A 499 22.36 12.75 -9.39
C ARG A 499 23.02 11.78 -10.35
#